data_AF-A0A4R5L6P4-F1
#
_entry.id   AF-A0A4R5L6P4-F1
#
_cell.length_a   1.000
_cell.length_b   1.000
_cell.length_c   1.000
_cell.angle_alpha   90.00
_cell.angle_beta   90.00
_cell.angle_gamma   90.00
#
_symmetry.space_group_name_H-M   'P 1'
#
loop_
_entity.id
_entity.type
_entity.pdbx_description
1 polymer ?
#
loop_
_entity_poly.entity_id
_entity_poly.type
_entity_poly.pdbx_seq_one_letter_code
_entity_poly.pdbx_strand_id
1 'polypeptide(L)'
;MARPAAVTPDAIRATVLALLAEAGDPAPASDARFRKIVSVRKLRARLGAGDPATLSRHLNAIEAEVVQAGLARFDGFAVPDVPQEIAAQMRALWEAAVATQLDGIVRLRRETETMVEAATEAQRNAALKVELLRVELADVRTQLSSRDAELAVARAGFEAATQRTAALEDAAGQLQAQLTAIETAAAGAARQHASELAAERARYDGLAKQLLLETAHQRETFQTERQRLEAELARAAERLAALESLRERLLAELGEERNARQQAAAEATALTTVVEQQRQTLALVGATTSSKPPAGARRPARSAARTAGVKAATGASRKAR
;
A
#
# COMPACT_ATOMS: atom_id res chain seq x y z
N MET A 1 -10.51 79.36 -93.59
CA MET A 1 -9.39 79.14 -92.64
C MET A 1 -8.48 80.35 -92.69
N ALA A 2 -8.63 81.28 -91.74
CA ALA A 2 -7.86 82.54 -91.72
C ALA A 2 -6.45 82.28 -91.17
N ARG A 3 -5.43 82.81 -91.86
CA ARG A 3 -4.01 82.75 -91.45
C ARG A 3 -3.84 83.35 -90.04
N PRO A 4 -3.08 82.72 -89.12
CA PRO A 4 -2.64 83.41 -87.92
C PRO A 4 -1.71 84.56 -88.33
N ALA A 5 -2.00 85.77 -87.83
CA ALA A 5 -1.18 86.95 -88.05
C ALA A 5 0.25 86.68 -87.56
N ALA A 6 1.25 86.92 -88.41
CA ALA A 6 2.64 86.78 -88.04
C ALA A 6 2.97 87.81 -86.96
N VAL A 7 3.25 87.34 -85.74
CA VAL A 7 3.73 88.17 -84.65
C VAL A 7 5.12 88.68 -85.02
N THR A 8 5.29 89.99 -85.12
CA THR A 8 6.57 90.62 -85.43
C THR A 8 7.46 90.74 -84.18
N PRO A 9 8.80 90.71 -84.32
CA PRO A 9 9.73 90.88 -83.20
C PRO A 9 9.51 92.19 -82.41
N ASP A 10 9.14 93.27 -83.08
CA ASP A 10 8.87 94.56 -82.44
C ASP A 10 7.59 94.56 -81.61
N ALA A 11 6.57 93.79 -82.03
CA ALA A 11 5.36 93.59 -81.24
C ALA A 11 5.64 92.80 -79.95
N ILE A 12 6.56 91.83 -80.00
CA ILE A 12 7.04 91.09 -78.83
C ILE A 12 7.81 92.01 -77.88
N ARG A 13 8.72 92.85 -78.40
CA ARG A 13 9.50 93.81 -77.60
C ARG A 13 8.58 94.83 -76.92
N ALA A 14 7.62 95.40 -77.65
CA ALA A 14 6.68 96.37 -77.10
C ALA A 14 5.79 95.77 -76.00
N THR A 15 5.33 94.53 -76.15
CA THR A 15 4.51 93.85 -75.13
C THR A 15 5.31 93.42 -73.91
N VAL A 16 6.58 93.01 -74.05
CA VAL A 16 7.45 92.72 -72.89
C VAL A 16 7.73 93.99 -72.09
N LEU A 17 8.04 95.10 -72.77
CA LEU A 17 8.25 96.40 -72.09
C LEU A 17 6.97 96.92 -71.43
N ALA A 18 5.80 96.71 -72.05
CA ALA A 18 4.52 97.04 -71.44
C ALA A 18 4.23 96.20 -70.19
N LEU A 19 4.51 94.89 -70.21
CA LEU A 19 4.35 94.02 -69.03
C LEU A 19 5.29 94.40 -67.89
N LEU A 20 6.49 94.88 -68.20
CA LEU A 20 7.43 95.39 -67.20
C LEU A 20 7.00 96.77 -66.66
N ALA A 21 6.45 97.64 -67.50
CA ALA A 21 5.91 98.94 -67.09
C ALA A 21 4.63 98.80 -66.25
N GLU A 22 3.72 97.88 -66.61
CA GLU A 22 2.51 97.55 -65.83
C GLU A 22 2.85 96.98 -64.44
N ALA A 23 4.01 96.32 -64.30
CA ALA A 23 4.49 95.83 -63.02
C ALA A 23 4.99 96.95 -62.08
N GLY A 24 5.16 98.18 -62.58
CA GLY A 24 5.30 99.40 -61.78
C GLY A 24 6.47 99.40 -60.79
N ASP A 25 7.62 98.85 -61.17
CA ASP A 25 8.74 98.60 -60.25
C ASP A 25 9.96 99.50 -60.57
N PRO A 26 10.46 100.34 -59.65
CA PRO A 26 11.54 101.29 -59.91
C PRO A 26 12.97 100.70 -59.85
N ALA A 27 13.14 99.39 -59.62
CA ALA A 27 14.44 98.74 -59.42
C ALA A 27 14.93 97.97 -60.68
N PRO A 28 16.25 97.86 -60.92
CA PRO A 28 16.79 97.17 -62.10
C PRO A 28 16.44 95.67 -62.08
N ALA A 29 16.13 95.13 -63.26
CA ALA A 29 15.69 93.74 -63.43
C ALA A 29 16.85 92.76 -63.23
N SER A 30 16.71 91.80 -62.30
CA SER A 30 17.54 90.59 -62.23
C SER A 30 16.86 89.42 -62.94
N ASP A 31 17.62 88.44 -63.44
CA ASP A 31 17.11 87.27 -64.20
C ASP A 31 15.90 86.61 -63.51
N ALA A 32 16.03 86.32 -62.21
CA ALA A 32 14.98 85.67 -61.44
C ALA A 32 13.68 86.52 -61.36
N ARG A 33 13.81 87.85 -61.39
CA ARG A 33 12.68 88.79 -61.36
C ARG A 33 12.03 88.93 -62.73
N PHE A 34 12.83 89.08 -63.79
CA PHE A 34 12.35 89.17 -65.17
C PHE A 34 11.46 87.96 -65.52
N ARG A 35 11.91 86.74 -65.16
CA ARG A 35 11.16 85.49 -65.39
C ARG A 35 9.87 85.36 -64.57
N LYS A 36 9.79 86.03 -63.41
CA LYS A 36 8.58 86.04 -62.57
C LYS A 36 7.48 86.92 -63.20
N ILE A 37 7.89 88.06 -63.76
CA ILE A 37 6.97 89.06 -64.31
C ILE A 37 6.56 88.64 -65.74
N VAL A 38 7.54 88.30 -66.57
CA VAL A 38 7.36 87.96 -67.98
C VAL A 38 7.53 86.45 -68.17
N SER A 39 6.50 85.79 -68.68
CA SER A 39 6.57 84.36 -69.05
C SER A 39 6.02 84.15 -70.45
N VAL A 40 6.50 83.11 -71.14
CA VAL A 40 6.04 82.75 -72.49
C VAL A 40 4.52 82.60 -72.55
N ARG A 41 3.90 82.09 -71.48
CA ARG A 41 2.45 81.96 -71.34
C ARG A 41 1.74 83.32 -71.28
N LYS A 42 2.24 84.27 -70.48
CA LYS A 42 1.68 85.63 -70.36
C LYS A 42 1.86 86.41 -71.67
N LEU A 43 3.02 86.28 -72.29
CA LEU A 43 3.34 86.91 -73.57
C LEU A 43 2.41 86.40 -74.69
N ARG A 44 2.20 85.09 -74.78
CA ARG A 44 1.26 84.47 -75.73
C ARG A 44 -0.20 84.88 -75.47
N ALA A 45 -0.60 85.01 -74.20
CA ALA A 45 -1.95 85.46 -73.85
C ALA A 45 -2.26 86.90 -74.30
N ARG A 46 -1.26 87.79 -74.29
CA ARG A 46 -1.40 89.18 -74.75
C ARG A 46 -1.29 89.34 -76.27
N LEU A 47 -0.47 88.50 -76.92
CA LEU A 47 -0.25 88.54 -78.37
C LEU A 47 -1.30 87.74 -79.17
N GLY A 48 -2.06 86.85 -78.53
CA GLY A 48 -3.14 86.06 -79.15
C GLY A 48 -2.67 84.96 -80.11
N ALA A 49 -1.41 84.97 -80.54
CA ALA A 49 -0.77 83.97 -81.41
C ALA A 49 0.76 83.94 -81.18
N GLY A 50 1.45 82.93 -81.72
CA GLY A 50 2.92 82.80 -81.65
C GLY A 50 3.39 81.39 -81.27
N ASP A 51 4.45 80.93 -81.93
CA ASP A 51 5.11 79.66 -81.61
C ASP A 51 5.91 79.80 -80.29
N PRO A 52 5.70 78.93 -79.27
CA PRO A 52 6.40 79.01 -78.00
C PRO A 52 7.92 78.99 -78.11
N ALA A 53 8.48 78.31 -79.12
CA ALA A 53 9.93 78.24 -79.30
C ALA A 53 10.52 79.58 -79.77
N THR A 54 9.84 80.30 -80.67
CA THR A 54 10.29 81.61 -81.17
C THR A 54 10.10 82.70 -80.11
N LEU A 55 8.98 82.66 -79.37
CA LEU A 55 8.73 83.55 -78.24
C LEU A 55 9.78 83.39 -77.13
N SER A 56 10.17 82.15 -76.78
CA SER A 56 11.21 81.90 -75.77
C SER A 56 12.57 82.45 -76.20
N ARG A 57 12.94 82.33 -77.48
CA ARG A 57 14.23 82.87 -77.97
C ARG A 57 14.26 84.39 -77.93
N HIS A 58 13.19 85.05 -78.37
CA HIS A 58 13.10 86.51 -78.32
C HIS A 58 12.99 87.03 -76.88
N LEU A 59 12.30 86.31 -75.99
CA LEU A 59 12.23 86.64 -74.57
C LEU A 59 13.59 86.52 -73.88
N ASN A 60 14.39 85.49 -74.18
CA ASN A 60 15.74 85.36 -73.63
C ASN A 60 16.70 86.44 -74.18
N ALA A 61 16.56 86.82 -75.45
CA ALA A 61 17.33 87.93 -76.02
C ALA A 61 16.98 89.27 -75.35
N ILE A 62 15.68 89.51 -75.11
CA ILE A 62 15.21 90.70 -74.39
C ILE A 62 15.61 90.63 -72.90
N GLU A 63 15.58 89.45 -72.27
CA GLU A 63 16.07 89.24 -70.90
C GLU A 63 17.52 89.67 -70.77
N ALA A 64 18.39 89.16 -71.65
CA ALA A 64 19.81 89.53 -71.67
C ALA A 64 20.00 91.04 -71.91
N GLU A 65 19.27 91.64 -72.85
CA GLU A 65 19.36 93.10 -73.11
C GLU A 65 18.88 93.94 -71.91
N VAL A 66 17.77 93.57 -71.27
CA VAL A 66 17.18 94.34 -70.15
C VAL A 66 18.02 94.17 -68.87
N VAL A 67 18.56 92.98 -68.63
CA VAL A 67 19.45 92.72 -67.49
C VAL A 67 20.81 93.37 -67.72
N GLN A 68 21.35 93.32 -68.94
CA GLN A 68 22.60 94.01 -69.29
C GLN A 68 22.46 95.54 -69.27
N ALA A 69 21.32 96.08 -69.71
CA ALA A 69 21.00 97.50 -69.56
C ALA A 69 20.76 97.88 -68.09
N GLY A 70 20.18 96.98 -67.28
CA GLY A 70 20.01 97.15 -65.84
C GLY A 70 21.34 97.13 -65.08
N LEU A 71 22.27 96.27 -65.47
CA LEU A 71 23.64 96.19 -64.94
C LEU A 71 24.48 97.39 -65.38
N ALA A 72 24.40 97.82 -66.64
CA ALA A 72 25.07 99.04 -67.11
C ALA A 72 24.54 100.30 -66.38
N ARG A 73 23.27 100.31 -65.96
CA ARG A 73 22.70 101.37 -65.13
C ARG A 73 23.15 101.29 -63.66
N PHE A 74 23.64 100.13 -63.21
CA PHE A 74 24.15 99.88 -61.86
C PHE A 74 25.68 100.02 -61.77
N ASP A 75 26.41 99.79 -62.85
CA ASP A 75 27.82 100.18 -63.01
C ASP A 75 28.01 101.71 -63.00
N GLY A 76 26.91 102.46 -63.12
CA GLY A 76 26.83 103.90 -62.83
C GLY A 76 26.71 104.25 -61.34
N PHE A 77 26.64 103.28 -60.43
CA PHE A 77 26.77 103.51 -58.99
C PHE A 77 28.26 103.58 -58.60
N ALA A 78 28.98 104.49 -59.27
CA ALA A 78 30.24 104.98 -58.75
C ALA A 78 29.92 105.82 -57.50
N VAL A 79 30.32 105.32 -56.34
CA VAL A 79 30.37 106.13 -55.11
C VAL A 79 31.19 107.40 -55.43
N PRO A 80 30.64 108.62 -55.32
CA PRO A 80 31.35 109.83 -55.73
C PRO A 80 32.54 110.10 -54.81
N ASP A 81 33.71 110.37 -55.40
CA ASP A 81 34.97 110.85 -54.82
C ASP A 81 35.48 110.15 -53.55
N VAL A 82 35.80 108.86 -53.67
CA VAL A 82 36.74 108.19 -52.77
C VAL A 82 38.09 108.05 -53.49
N PRO A 83 39.18 108.67 -53.00
CA PRO A 83 40.53 108.48 -53.54
C PRO A 83 40.86 107.00 -53.74
N GLN A 84 41.48 106.68 -54.88
CA GLN A 84 41.70 105.29 -55.31
C GLN A 84 42.47 104.43 -54.27
N GLU A 85 43.33 105.07 -53.48
CA GLU A 85 44.05 104.49 -52.35
C GLU A 85 43.10 104.08 -51.21
N ILE A 86 42.13 104.93 -50.86
CA ILE A 86 41.11 104.65 -49.83
C ILE A 86 40.14 103.56 -50.32
N ALA A 87 39.76 103.58 -51.60
CA ALA A 87 38.94 102.53 -52.19
C ALA A 87 39.65 101.17 -52.20
N ALA A 88 40.97 101.15 -52.41
CA ALA A 88 41.79 99.93 -52.32
C ALA A 88 41.91 99.43 -50.87
N GLN A 89 42.11 100.33 -49.89
CA GLN A 89 42.14 99.97 -48.47
C GLN A 89 40.78 99.44 -47.98
N MET A 90 39.67 100.08 -48.37
CA MET A 90 38.33 99.60 -48.05
C MET A 90 38.03 98.24 -48.68
N ARG A 91 38.47 97.99 -49.92
CA ARG A 91 38.38 96.67 -50.55
C ARG A 91 39.21 95.63 -49.80
N ALA A 92 40.45 95.95 -49.41
CA ALA A 92 41.29 95.05 -48.62
C ALA A 92 40.68 94.74 -47.23
N LEU A 93 40.11 95.73 -46.56
CA LEU A 93 39.41 95.54 -45.28
C LEU A 93 38.14 94.71 -45.44
N TRP A 94 37.39 94.92 -46.52
CA TRP A 94 36.20 94.13 -46.84
C TRP A 94 36.58 92.69 -47.18
N GLU A 95 37.60 92.47 -48.01
CA GLU A 95 38.14 91.15 -48.34
C GLU A 95 38.65 90.42 -47.10
N ALA A 96 39.34 91.11 -46.17
CA ALA A 96 39.78 90.54 -44.91
C ALA A 96 38.59 90.22 -43.97
N ALA A 97 37.57 91.07 -43.91
CA ALA A 97 36.35 90.82 -43.14
C ALA A 97 35.55 89.63 -43.69
N VAL A 98 35.44 89.52 -45.02
CA VAL A 98 34.79 88.38 -45.68
C VAL A 98 35.62 87.11 -45.50
N ALA A 99 36.94 87.17 -45.60
CA ALA A 99 37.84 86.03 -45.35
C ALA A 99 37.71 85.51 -43.91
N THR A 100 37.73 86.41 -42.91
CA THR A 100 37.54 86.02 -41.50
C THR A 100 36.14 85.47 -41.20
N GLN A 101 35.09 86.00 -41.84
CA GLN A 101 33.73 85.44 -41.75
C GLN A 101 33.63 84.06 -42.41
N LEU A 102 34.24 83.88 -43.59
CA LEU A 102 34.29 82.58 -44.28
C LEU A 102 35.09 81.56 -43.47
N ASP A 103 36.22 81.95 -42.88
CA ASP A 103 37.00 81.09 -41.98
C ASP A 103 36.19 80.69 -40.74
N GLY A 104 35.42 81.61 -40.16
CA GLY A 104 34.49 81.32 -39.07
C GLY A 104 33.41 80.32 -39.46
N ILE A 105 32.81 80.46 -40.65
CA ILE A 105 31.81 79.52 -41.19
C ILE A 105 32.43 78.15 -41.47
N VAL A 106 33.62 78.10 -42.05
CA VAL A 106 34.34 76.85 -42.34
C VAL A 106 34.72 76.15 -41.03
N ARG A 107 35.18 76.90 -40.02
CA ARG A 107 35.47 76.37 -38.69
C ARG A 107 34.21 75.82 -38.02
N LEU A 108 33.13 76.59 -38.00
CA LEU A 108 31.85 76.15 -37.45
C LEU A 108 31.35 74.89 -38.17
N ARG A 109 31.47 74.85 -39.51
CA ARG A 109 31.10 73.69 -40.30
C ARG A 109 31.90 72.44 -39.89
N ARG A 110 33.23 72.57 -39.77
CA ARG A 110 34.09 71.46 -39.30
C ARG A 110 33.72 71.02 -37.88
N GLU A 111 33.50 71.96 -36.97
CA GLU A 111 33.06 71.64 -35.60
C GLU A 111 31.69 70.93 -35.61
N THR A 112 30.73 71.36 -36.42
CA THR A 112 29.44 70.67 -36.55
C THR A 112 29.57 69.29 -37.20
N GLU A 113 30.43 69.12 -38.20
CA GLU A 113 30.69 67.82 -38.85
C GLU A 113 31.29 66.84 -37.83
N THR A 114 32.29 67.27 -37.06
CA THR A 114 32.88 66.42 -35.99
C THR A 114 31.87 66.06 -34.89
N MET A 115 31.00 67.00 -34.49
CA MET A 115 29.96 66.73 -33.50
C MET A 115 28.89 65.77 -34.01
N VAL A 116 28.50 65.88 -35.28
CA VAL A 116 27.58 64.93 -35.93
C VAL A 116 28.21 63.56 -36.02
N GLU A 117 29.47 63.46 -36.46
CA GLU A 117 30.20 62.19 -36.50
C GLU A 117 30.26 61.53 -35.12
N ALA A 118 30.69 62.26 -34.09
CA ALA A 118 30.74 61.77 -32.71
C ALA A 118 29.35 61.34 -32.19
N ALA A 119 28.29 62.10 -32.49
CA ALA A 119 26.92 61.74 -32.12
C ALA A 119 26.44 60.47 -32.85
N THR A 120 26.77 60.31 -34.13
CA THR A 120 26.41 59.11 -34.89
C THR A 120 27.16 57.87 -34.41
N GLU A 121 28.43 58.00 -34.05
CA GLU A 121 29.20 56.92 -33.43
C GLU A 121 28.65 56.55 -32.06
N ALA A 122 28.34 57.54 -31.22
CA ALA A 122 27.69 57.31 -29.93
C ALA A 122 26.33 56.61 -30.08
N GLN A 123 25.52 57.03 -31.06
CA GLN A 123 24.24 56.39 -31.38
C GLN A 123 24.42 54.94 -31.85
N ARG A 124 25.37 54.68 -32.74
CA ARG A 124 25.69 53.31 -33.20
C ARG A 124 26.16 52.44 -32.03
N ASN A 125 27.05 52.95 -31.19
CA ASN A 125 27.55 52.24 -30.01
C ASN A 125 26.43 51.94 -29.00
N ALA A 126 25.53 52.90 -28.76
CA ALA A 126 24.37 52.70 -27.91
C ALA A 126 23.40 51.65 -28.50
N ALA A 127 23.16 51.69 -29.81
CA ALA A 127 22.33 50.69 -30.49
C ALA A 127 22.92 49.28 -30.35
N LEU A 128 24.24 49.11 -30.57
CA LEU A 128 24.92 47.82 -30.38
C LEU A 128 24.82 47.31 -28.95
N LYS A 129 24.98 48.19 -27.95
CA LYS A 129 24.80 47.83 -26.53
C LYS A 129 23.38 47.39 -26.23
N VAL A 130 22.37 48.05 -26.80
CA VAL A 130 20.97 47.67 -26.61
C VAL A 130 20.70 46.30 -27.22
N GLU A 131 21.22 45.99 -28.41
CA GLU A 131 21.06 44.65 -28.98
C GLU A 131 21.78 43.57 -28.16
N LEU A 132 23.00 43.85 -27.67
CA LEU A 132 23.71 42.93 -26.78
C LEU A 132 22.88 42.65 -25.51
N LEU A 133 22.40 43.70 -24.84
CA LEU A 133 21.57 43.55 -23.64
C LEU A 133 20.25 42.81 -23.91
N ARG A 134 19.67 42.94 -25.12
CA ARG A 134 18.48 42.16 -25.49
C ARG A 134 18.79 40.68 -25.65
N VAL A 135 19.94 40.33 -26.22
CA VAL A 135 20.40 38.94 -26.34
C VAL A 135 20.66 38.36 -24.94
N GLU A 136 21.43 39.05 -24.11
CA GLU A 136 21.71 38.62 -22.73
C GLU A 136 20.42 38.43 -21.92
N LEU A 137 19.46 39.35 -22.07
CA LEU A 137 18.16 39.26 -21.41
C LEU A 137 17.33 38.09 -21.92
N ALA A 138 17.37 37.80 -23.23
CA ALA A 138 16.74 36.60 -23.79
C ALA A 138 17.39 35.32 -23.23
N ASP A 139 18.72 35.26 -23.19
CA ASP A 139 19.46 34.12 -22.65
C ASP A 139 19.13 33.87 -21.18
N VAL A 140 19.14 34.92 -20.34
CA VAL A 140 18.75 34.80 -18.92
C VAL A 140 17.31 34.32 -18.77
N ARG A 141 16.38 34.79 -19.62
CA ARG A 141 14.99 34.30 -19.61
C ARG A 141 14.89 32.82 -19.98
N THR A 142 15.66 32.36 -20.97
CA THR A 142 15.68 30.93 -21.33
C THR A 142 16.26 30.09 -20.19
N GLN A 143 17.35 30.52 -19.57
CA GLN A 143 17.96 29.84 -18.42
C GLN A 143 16.99 29.76 -17.24
N LEU A 144 16.29 30.86 -16.94
CA LEU A 144 15.28 30.91 -15.88
C LEU A 144 14.14 29.93 -16.16
N SER A 145 13.62 29.91 -17.40
CA SER A 145 12.56 28.97 -17.77
C SER A 145 13.00 27.50 -17.69
N SER A 146 14.26 27.20 -18.02
CA SER A 146 14.85 25.85 -17.86
C SER A 146 14.96 25.47 -16.40
N ARG A 147 15.44 26.38 -15.54
CA ARG A 147 15.54 26.16 -14.09
C ARG A 147 14.16 25.97 -13.46
N ASP A 148 13.15 26.73 -13.88
CA ASP A 148 11.77 26.56 -13.41
C ASP A 148 11.19 25.19 -13.79
N ALA A 149 11.46 24.71 -15.01
CA ALA A 149 11.07 23.38 -15.44
C ALA A 149 11.77 22.28 -14.62
N GLU A 150 13.08 22.40 -14.40
CA GLU A 150 13.86 21.48 -13.56
C GLU A 150 13.33 21.47 -12.10
N LEU A 151 13.02 22.64 -11.54
CA LEU A 151 12.44 22.78 -10.20
C LEU A 151 11.04 22.15 -10.12
N ALA A 152 10.21 22.31 -11.14
CA ALA A 152 8.89 21.67 -11.19
C ALA A 152 9.01 20.14 -11.21
N VAL A 153 9.93 19.59 -12.01
CA VAL A 153 10.21 18.14 -12.04
C VAL A 153 10.74 17.66 -10.69
N ALA A 154 11.67 18.38 -10.06
CA ALA A 154 12.22 18.03 -8.77
C ALA A 154 11.14 18.05 -7.66
N ARG A 155 10.24 19.05 -7.66
CA ARG A 155 9.11 19.12 -6.72
C ARG A 155 8.14 17.96 -6.90
N ALA A 156 7.75 17.67 -8.13
CA ALA A 156 6.89 16.51 -8.42
C ALA A 156 7.56 15.18 -8.01
N GLY A 157 8.86 15.05 -8.25
CA GLY A 157 9.64 13.89 -7.81
C GLY A 157 9.70 13.75 -6.29
N PHE A 158 9.89 14.86 -5.57
CA PHE A 158 9.87 14.89 -4.11
C PHE A 158 8.49 14.51 -3.55
N GLU A 159 7.40 15.08 -4.08
CA GLU A 159 6.04 14.73 -3.68
C GLU A 159 5.71 13.25 -3.94
N ALA A 160 6.13 12.71 -5.08
CA ALA A 160 5.97 11.28 -5.36
C ALA A 160 6.78 10.41 -4.40
N ALA A 161 8.00 10.83 -4.03
CA ALA A 161 8.82 10.12 -3.06
C ALA A 161 8.21 10.14 -1.65
N THR A 162 7.70 11.30 -1.19
CA THR A 162 7.06 11.41 0.12
C THR A 162 5.76 10.59 0.22
N GLN A 163 4.98 10.53 -0.86
CA GLN A 163 3.81 9.65 -0.93
C GLN A 163 4.21 8.18 -0.85
N ARG A 164 5.29 7.77 -1.54
CA ARG A 164 5.80 6.40 -1.47
C ARG A 164 6.33 6.05 -0.08
N THR A 165 7.04 6.96 0.58
CA THR A 165 7.53 6.70 1.94
C THR A 165 6.38 6.58 2.92
N ALA A 166 5.37 7.45 2.85
CA ALA A 166 4.17 7.35 3.69
C ALA A 166 3.43 6.01 3.48
N ALA A 167 3.25 5.58 2.22
CA ALA A 167 2.62 4.30 1.91
C ALA A 167 3.42 3.09 2.44
N LEU A 168 4.76 3.16 2.40
CA LEU A 168 5.63 2.12 2.96
C LEU A 168 5.60 2.10 4.48
N GLU A 169 5.55 3.27 5.14
CA GLU A 169 5.40 3.39 6.58
C GLU A 169 4.06 2.81 7.05
N ASP A 170 2.97 3.12 6.35
CA ASP A 170 1.66 2.53 6.62
C ASP A 170 1.67 1.00 6.45
N ALA A 171 2.26 0.50 5.37
CA ALA A 171 2.39 -0.94 5.13
C ALA A 171 3.25 -1.64 6.21
N ALA A 172 4.35 -1.02 6.61
CA ALA A 172 5.20 -1.53 7.69
C ALA A 172 4.45 -1.54 9.04
N GLY A 173 3.68 -0.49 9.34
CA GLY A 173 2.81 -0.42 10.52
C GLY A 173 1.75 -1.52 10.52
N GLN A 174 1.10 -1.78 9.38
CA GLN A 174 0.13 -2.87 9.23
C GLN A 174 0.76 -4.24 9.45
N LEU A 175 1.94 -4.50 8.86
CA LEU A 175 2.66 -5.76 9.07
C LEU A 175 3.08 -5.95 10.52
N GLN A 176 3.55 -4.89 11.19
CA GLN A 176 3.90 -4.95 12.61
C GLN A 176 2.67 -5.24 13.49
N ALA A 177 1.52 -4.64 13.18
CA ALA A 177 0.26 -4.93 13.85
C ALA A 177 -0.18 -6.39 13.64
N GLN A 178 -0.02 -6.93 12.42
CA GLN A 178 -0.31 -8.33 12.13
C GLN A 178 0.63 -9.29 12.88
N LEU A 179 1.94 -9.00 12.92
CA LEU A 179 2.91 -9.81 13.66
C LEU A 179 2.58 -9.86 15.15
N THR A 180 2.32 -8.71 15.77
CA THR A 180 1.94 -8.65 17.19
C THR A 180 0.62 -9.36 17.47
N ALA A 181 -0.36 -9.29 16.56
CA ALA A 181 -1.61 -10.06 16.67
C ALA A 181 -1.35 -11.58 16.59
N ILE A 182 -0.48 -12.04 15.70
CA ILE A 182 -0.13 -13.46 15.57
C ILE A 182 0.64 -13.94 16.80
N GLU A 183 1.60 -13.16 17.30
CA GLU A 183 2.37 -13.50 18.51
C GLU A 183 1.46 -13.62 19.74
N THR A 184 0.54 -12.67 19.92
CA THR A 184 -0.42 -12.71 21.03
C THR A 184 -1.38 -13.88 20.91
N ALA A 185 -1.87 -14.19 19.71
CA ALA A 185 -2.71 -15.37 19.47
C ALA A 185 -1.95 -16.67 19.73
N ALA A 186 -0.71 -16.80 19.26
CA ALA A 186 0.13 -17.97 19.48
C ALA A 186 0.46 -18.17 20.97
N ALA A 187 0.80 -17.09 21.69
CA ALA A 187 1.00 -17.13 23.14
C ALA A 187 -0.28 -17.51 23.89
N GLY A 188 -1.44 -17.06 23.42
CA GLY A 188 -2.76 -17.45 23.93
C GLY A 188 -3.03 -18.94 23.75
N ALA A 189 -2.87 -19.46 22.53
CA ALA A 189 -3.05 -20.87 22.21
C ALA A 189 -2.10 -21.77 23.02
N ALA A 190 -0.83 -21.38 23.15
CA ALA A 190 0.14 -22.14 23.95
C ALA A 190 -0.27 -22.24 25.43
N ARG A 191 -0.79 -21.15 26.02
CA ARG A 191 -1.31 -21.17 27.40
C ARG A 191 -2.56 -22.03 27.52
N GLN A 192 -3.47 -21.97 26.56
CA GLN A 192 -4.68 -22.80 26.53
C GLN A 192 -4.29 -24.29 26.48
N HIS A 193 -3.45 -24.69 25.54
CA HIS A 193 -2.98 -26.07 25.44
C HIS A 193 -2.24 -26.56 26.69
N ALA A 194 -1.39 -25.71 27.29
CA ALA A 194 -0.73 -26.05 28.55
C ALA A 194 -1.74 -26.28 29.68
N SER A 195 -2.80 -25.47 29.75
CA SER A 195 -3.86 -25.61 30.75
C SER A 195 -4.73 -26.86 30.53
N GLU A 196 -5.05 -27.19 29.28
CA GLU A 196 -5.78 -28.41 28.90
C GLU A 196 -4.98 -29.66 29.28
N LEU A 197 -3.70 -29.71 28.92
CA LEU A 197 -2.81 -30.82 29.28
C LEU A 197 -2.65 -30.96 30.80
N ALA A 198 -2.57 -29.85 31.54
CA ALA A 198 -2.51 -29.88 33.00
C ALA A 198 -3.82 -30.43 33.60
N ALA A 199 -4.98 -30.03 33.06
CA ALA A 199 -6.28 -30.52 33.50
C ALA A 199 -6.46 -32.01 33.19
N GLU A 200 -6.04 -32.48 32.02
CA GLU A 200 -6.06 -33.90 31.66
C GLU A 200 -5.15 -34.72 32.59
N ARG A 201 -3.90 -34.27 32.82
CA ARG A 201 -2.98 -34.94 33.76
C ARG A 201 -3.58 -35.05 35.15
N ALA A 202 -4.17 -33.97 35.66
CA ALA A 202 -4.83 -33.99 36.98
C ALA A 202 -6.01 -34.98 37.03
N ARG A 203 -6.79 -35.10 35.94
CA ARG A 203 -7.86 -36.11 35.83
C ARG A 203 -7.31 -37.53 35.82
N TYR A 204 -6.28 -37.80 35.03
CA TYR A 204 -5.62 -39.11 34.98
C TYR A 204 -5.03 -39.50 36.34
N ASP A 205 -4.34 -38.58 37.01
CA ASP A 205 -3.80 -38.80 38.35
C ASP A 205 -4.89 -39.08 39.38
N GLY A 206 -6.03 -38.37 39.27
CA GLY A 206 -7.22 -38.61 40.10
C GLY A 206 -7.81 -40.01 39.89
N LEU A 207 -8.02 -40.41 38.64
CA LEU A 207 -8.52 -41.75 38.28
C LEU A 207 -7.55 -42.86 38.70
N ALA A 208 -6.23 -42.65 38.52
CA ALA A 208 -5.22 -43.61 38.95
C ALA A 208 -5.25 -43.83 40.47
N LYS A 209 -5.39 -42.76 41.25
CA LYS A 209 -5.55 -42.86 42.71
C LYS A 209 -6.85 -43.58 43.08
N GLN A 210 -7.96 -43.28 42.42
CA GLN A 210 -9.24 -43.97 42.65
C GLN A 210 -9.12 -45.47 42.37
N LEU A 211 -8.50 -45.86 41.25
CA LEU A 211 -8.28 -47.27 40.92
C LEU A 211 -7.40 -47.98 41.95
N LEU A 212 -6.36 -47.31 42.47
CA LEU A 212 -5.54 -47.86 43.56
C LEU A 212 -6.34 -48.07 44.85
N LEU A 213 -7.23 -47.13 45.20
CA LEU A 213 -8.09 -47.27 46.38
C LEU A 213 -9.13 -48.38 46.19
N GLU A 214 -9.77 -48.46 45.02
CA GLU A 214 -10.74 -49.51 44.70
C GLU A 214 -10.08 -50.90 44.69
N THR A 215 -8.89 -51.03 44.11
CA THR A 215 -8.16 -52.31 44.12
C THR A 215 -7.67 -52.69 45.52
N ALA A 216 -7.29 -51.73 46.37
CA ALA A 216 -7.00 -51.99 47.78
C ALA A 216 -8.25 -52.46 48.54
N HIS A 217 -9.38 -51.80 48.34
CA HIS A 217 -10.66 -52.16 48.95
C HIS A 217 -11.14 -53.56 48.49
N GLN A 218 -11.00 -53.87 47.20
CA GLN A 218 -11.29 -55.21 46.66
C GLN A 218 -10.39 -56.28 47.31
N ARG A 219 -9.10 -56.02 47.50
CA ARG A 219 -8.21 -56.99 48.18
C ARG A 219 -8.62 -57.24 49.62
N GLU A 220 -8.97 -56.20 50.36
CA GLU A 220 -9.42 -56.31 51.75
C GLU A 220 -10.74 -57.09 51.86
N THR A 221 -11.71 -56.78 51.00
CA THR A 221 -12.98 -57.51 50.93
C THR A 221 -12.76 -59.00 50.59
N PHE A 222 -11.92 -59.33 49.60
CA PHE A 222 -11.58 -60.73 49.31
C PHE A 222 -10.86 -61.42 50.48
N GLN A 223 -9.95 -60.73 51.18
CA GLN A 223 -9.26 -61.30 52.35
C GLN A 223 -10.23 -61.59 53.50
N THR A 224 -11.15 -60.67 53.79
CA THR A 224 -12.15 -60.85 54.84
C THR A 224 -13.15 -61.96 54.50
N GLU A 225 -13.61 -62.06 53.26
CA GLU A 225 -14.45 -63.17 52.79
C GLU A 225 -13.72 -64.51 52.88
N ARG A 226 -12.46 -64.55 52.47
CA ARG A 226 -11.63 -65.75 52.58
C ARG A 226 -11.48 -66.20 54.04
N GLN A 227 -11.16 -65.28 54.95
CA GLN A 227 -11.06 -65.57 56.38
C GLN A 227 -12.39 -66.09 56.95
N ARG A 228 -13.51 -65.50 56.52
CA ARG A 228 -14.85 -65.96 56.91
C ARG A 228 -15.11 -67.40 56.43
N LEU A 229 -14.82 -67.70 55.16
CA LEU A 229 -14.99 -69.04 54.59
C LEU A 229 -14.05 -70.06 55.26
N GLU A 230 -12.79 -69.69 55.52
CA GLU A 230 -11.84 -70.54 56.26
C GLU A 230 -12.34 -70.86 57.67
N ALA A 231 -12.94 -69.89 58.38
CA ALA A 231 -13.55 -70.11 59.69
C ALA A 231 -14.82 -70.99 59.61
N GLU A 232 -15.65 -70.83 58.59
CA GLU A 232 -16.82 -71.68 58.35
C GLU A 232 -16.41 -73.13 58.03
N LEU A 233 -15.35 -73.32 57.22
CA LEU A 233 -14.76 -74.63 56.94
C LEU A 233 -14.17 -75.29 58.19
N ALA A 234 -13.44 -74.55 59.02
CA ALA A 234 -12.89 -75.07 60.27
C ALA A 234 -14.01 -75.55 61.21
N ARG A 235 -15.07 -74.75 61.38
CA ARG A 235 -16.25 -75.14 62.18
C ARG A 235 -16.96 -76.36 61.60
N ALA A 236 -17.05 -76.48 60.26
CA ALA A 236 -17.63 -77.65 59.62
C ALA A 236 -16.78 -78.91 59.84
N ALA A 237 -15.45 -78.79 59.76
CA ALA A 237 -14.51 -79.87 60.03
C ALA A 237 -14.59 -80.34 61.50
N GLU A 238 -14.67 -79.42 62.46
CA GLU A 238 -14.87 -79.75 63.89
C GLU A 238 -16.17 -80.53 64.11
N ARG A 239 -17.27 -80.10 63.47
CA ARG A 239 -18.56 -80.80 63.55
C ARG A 239 -18.49 -82.20 62.92
N LEU A 240 -17.81 -82.35 61.78
CA LEU A 240 -17.58 -83.65 61.15
C LEU A 240 -16.77 -84.57 62.06
N ALA A 241 -15.66 -84.10 62.63
CA ALA A 241 -14.84 -84.86 63.56
C ALA A 241 -15.64 -85.29 64.81
N ALA A 242 -16.49 -84.39 65.35
CA ALA A 242 -17.39 -84.73 66.45
C ALA A 242 -18.39 -85.84 66.07
N LEU A 243 -19.00 -85.75 64.89
CA LEU A 243 -19.92 -86.78 64.37
C LEU A 243 -19.22 -88.11 64.09
N GLU A 244 -17.99 -88.07 63.58
CA GLU A 244 -17.14 -89.26 63.37
C GLU A 244 -16.80 -89.93 64.69
N SER A 245 -16.39 -89.16 65.71
CA SER A 245 -16.12 -89.70 67.05
C SER A 245 -17.37 -90.30 67.71
N LEU A 246 -18.54 -89.68 67.53
CA LEU A 246 -19.82 -90.20 68.00
C LEU A 246 -20.17 -91.50 67.27
N ARG A 247 -19.97 -91.54 65.95
CA ARG A 247 -20.15 -92.75 65.15
C ARG A 247 -19.24 -93.89 65.61
N GLU A 248 -17.96 -93.62 65.87
CA GLU A 248 -17.00 -94.60 66.36
C GLU A 248 -17.42 -95.15 67.73
N ARG A 249 -17.84 -94.28 68.65
CA ARG A 249 -18.40 -94.69 69.96
C ARG A 249 -19.62 -95.59 69.80
N LEU A 250 -20.60 -95.19 68.98
CA LEU A 250 -21.79 -96.01 68.71
C LEU A 250 -21.44 -97.36 68.06
N LEU A 251 -20.43 -97.41 67.18
CA LEU A 251 -19.96 -98.67 66.60
C LEU A 251 -19.28 -99.56 67.65
N ALA A 252 -18.51 -98.99 68.57
CA ALA A 252 -17.92 -99.71 69.70
C ALA A 252 -19.00 -100.25 70.64
N GLU A 253 -19.97 -99.43 71.05
CA GLU A 253 -21.13 -99.81 71.88
C GLU A 253 -21.93 -100.96 71.22
N LEU A 254 -22.19 -100.88 69.91
CA LEU A 254 -22.83 -101.98 69.16
C LEU A 254 -21.99 -103.26 69.15
N GLY A 255 -20.66 -103.14 69.13
CA GLY A 255 -19.73 -104.26 69.26
C GLY A 255 -19.81 -104.91 70.64
N GLU A 256 -19.80 -104.10 71.69
CA GLU A 256 -19.96 -104.53 73.08
C GLU A 256 -21.32 -105.19 73.31
N GLU A 257 -22.43 -104.61 72.82
CA GLU A 257 -23.76 -105.23 72.89
C GLU A 257 -23.79 -106.59 72.19
N ARG A 258 -23.16 -106.71 71.02
CA ARG A 258 -23.08 -108.01 70.30
C ARG A 258 -22.27 -109.02 71.09
N ASN A 259 -21.14 -108.61 71.67
CA ASN A 259 -20.32 -109.48 72.52
C ASN A 259 -21.10 -109.91 73.77
N ALA A 260 -21.81 -108.98 74.43
CA ALA A 260 -22.66 -109.27 75.58
C ALA A 260 -23.82 -110.21 75.20
N ARG A 261 -24.46 -110.02 74.02
CA ARG A 261 -25.48 -110.96 73.52
C ARG A 261 -24.90 -112.32 73.18
N GLN A 262 -23.70 -112.39 72.61
CA GLN A 262 -23.01 -113.65 72.33
C GLN A 262 -22.61 -114.36 73.63
N GLN A 263 -22.16 -113.62 74.64
CA GLN A 263 -21.88 -114.14 75.98
C GLN A 263 -23.16 -114.62 76.65
N ALA A 264 -24.23 -113.83 76.68
CA ALA A 264 -25.52 -114.25 77.21
C ALA A 264 -26.11 -115.44 76.46
N ALA A 265 -25.92 -115.52 75.13
CA ALA A 265 -26.29 -116.70 74.34
C ALA A 265 -25.41 -117.91 74.69
N ALA A 266 -24.10 -117.73 74.85
CA ALA A 266 -23.17 -118.79 75.26
C ALA A 266 -23.50 -119.28 76.68
N GLU A 267 -23.78 -118.38 77.61
CA GLU A 267 -24.25 -118.66 78.96
C GLU A 267 -25.62 -119.35 78.94
N ALA A 268 -26.57 -118.90 78.12
CA ALA A 268 -27.84 -119.59 77.95
C ALA A 268 -27.64 -120.99 77.36
N THR A 269 -26.75 -121.17 76.38
CA THR A 269 -26.42 -122.50 75.88
C THR A 269 -25.73 -123.35 76.95
N ALA A 270 -24.83 -122.79 77.74
CA ALA A 270 -24.19 -123.46 78.86
C ALA A 270 -25.23 -123.89 79.90
N LEU A 271 -26.17 -122.99 80.26
CA LEU A 271 -27.30 -123.30 81.14
C LEU A 271 -28.22 -124.37 80.52
N THR A 272 -28.51 -124.34 79.21
CA THR A 272 -29.26 -125.44 78.57
C THR A 272 -28.50 -126.76 78.65
N THR A 273 -27.18 -126.77 78.43
CA THR A 273 -26.37 -127.99 78.58
C THR A 273 -26.31 -128.45 80.03
N VAL A 274 -26.25 -127.55 81.02
CA VAL A 274 -26.31 -127.88 82.45
C VAL A 274 -27.69 -128.40 82.82
N VAL A 275 -28.78 -127.82 82.33
CA VAL A 275 -30.15 -128.33 82.52
C VAL A 275 -30.32 -129.69 81.86
N GLU A 276 -29.72 -129.91 80.69
CA GLU A 276 -29.71 -131.20 80.01
C GLU A 276 -28.88 -132.24 80.78
N GLN A 277 -27.72 -131.85 81.32
CA GLN A 277 -26.93 -132.66 82.25
C GLN A 277 -27.70 -132.94 83.55
N GLN A 278 -28.42 -131.98 84.11
CA GLN A 278 -29.28 -132.16 85.28
C GLN A 278 -30.48 -133.06 84.97
N ARG A 279 -31.05 -132.99 83.77
CA ARG A 279 -32.07 -133.94 83.30
C ARG A 279 -31.49 -135.33 83.10
N GLN A 280 -30.25 -135.45 82.63
CA GLN A 280 -29.53 -136.73 82.52
C GLN A 280 -29.18 -137.30 83.89
N THR A 281 -28.77 -136.50 84.87
CA THR A 281 -28.52 -136.96 86.24
C THR A 281 -29.81 -137.28 86.98
N LEU A 282 -30.90 -136.53 86.78
CA LEU A 282 -32.23 -136.89 87.26
C LEU A 282 -32.77 -138.15 86.55
N ALA A 283 -32.44 -138.38 85.28
CA ALA A 283 -32.74 -139.64 84.59
C ALA A 283 -31.91 -140.80 85.16
N LEU A 284 -30.67 -140.57 85.59
CA LEU A 284 -29.80 -141.56 86.25
C LEU A 284 -30.22 -141.83 87.70
N VAL A 285 -30.74 -140.84 88.43
CA VAL A 285 -31.27 -140.99 89.80
C VAL A 285 -32.71 -141.51 89.82
N GLY A 286 -33.50 -141.23 88.78
CA GLY A 286 -34.82 -141.81 88.56
C GLY A 286 -34.79 -143.26 88.03
N ALA A 287 -33.63 -143.80 87.67
CA ALA A 287 -33.47 -145.14 87.11
C ALA A 287 -33.35 -146.28 88.14
N THR A 288 -33.51 -146.02 89.44
CA THR A 288 -33.58 -147.08 90.48
C THR A 288 -34.98 -147.35 91.01
N THR A 289 -36.04 -146.71 90.48
CA THR A 289 -37.43 -147.13 90.71
C THR A 289 -38.28 -147.01 89.44
N SER A 290 -38.50 -148.18 88.82
CA SER A 290 -39.73 -148.56 88.07
C SER A 290 -40.05 -147.92 86.70
N SER A 291 -39.93 -148.78 85.66
CA SER A 291 -40.98 -149.15 84.67
C SER A 291 -41.63 -148.11 83.70
N LYS A 292 -41.22 -148.21 82.41
CA LYS A 292 -42.00 -148.29 81.13
C LYS A 292 -43.10 -147.25 80.72
N PRO A 293 -43.41 -147.11 79.39
CA PRO A 293 -43.91 -145.91 78.70
C PRO A 293 -45.40 -145.99 78.26
N PRO A 294 -45.96 -144.99 77.52
CA PRO A 294 -46.02 -144.99 76.02
C PRO A 294 -45.87 -143.57 75.39
N ALA A 295 -45.37 -143.35 74.16
CA ALA A 295 -45.85 -143.63 72.78
C ALA A 295 -47.01 -142.76 72.26
N GLY A 296 -46.72 -141.95 71.21
CA GLY A 296 -47.66 -141.36 70.24
C GLY A 296 -47.72 -139.82 70.26
N ALA A 297 -47.77 -139.06 69.16
CA ALA A 297 -47.67 -139.32 67.73
C ALA A 297 -47.54 -137.98 66.96
N ARG A 298 -46.77 -138.00 65.86
CA ARG A 298 -46.96 -137.32 64.55
C ARG A 298 -47.06 -135.77 64.46
N ARG A 299 -45.99 -135.16 63.88
CA ARG A 299 -45.87 -134.43 62.57
C ARG A 299 -47.02 -133.48 62.12
N PRO A 300 -46.83 -132.49 61.19
CA PRO A 300 -45.62 -132.09 60.45
C PRO A 300 -45.43 -130.56 60.13
N ALA A 301 -44.20 -130.25 59.66
CA ALA A 301 -43.81 -129.41 58.50
C ALA A 301 -44.31 -127.95 58.24
N ARG A 302 -43.29 -127.12 57.91
CA ARG A 302 -43.10 -126.31 56.68
C ARG A 302 -43.40 -124.79 56.70
N SER A 303 -42.43 -124.08 56.08
CA SER A 303 -42.57 -122.82 55.30
C SER A 303 -42.72 -121.53 56.12
N ALA A 304 -42.24 -120.33 55.75
CA ALA A 304 -41.35 -119.81 54.72
C ALA A 304 -41.23 -118.28 54.97
N ALA A 305 -40.26 -117.64 54.30
CA ALA A 305 -40.29 -116.28 53.75
C ALA A 305 -40.57 -115.09 54.72
N ARG A 306 -39.61 -114.19 54.97
CA ARG A 306 -39.10 -113.12 54.07
C ARG A 306 -40.15 -112.03 53.81
N THR A 307 -39.96 -110.85 54.41
CA THR A 307 -40.19 -109.47 53.87
C THR A 307 -39.75 -108.47 54.95
N ALA A 308 -38.74 -107.61 54.75
CA ALA A 308 -38.67 -106.42 53.88
C ALA A 308 -39.30 -105.15 54.50
N GLY A 309 -38.58 -104.02 54.39
CA GLY A 309 -39.05 -102.64 54.67
C GLY A 309 -38.23 -101.97 55.79
N VAL A 310 -37.09 -101.29 55.56
CA VAL A 310 -36.80 -100.09 54.74
C VAL A 310 -37.52 -98.81 55.23
N LYS A 311 -36.70 -97.99 55.92
CA LYS A 311 -36.44 -96.54 55.80
C LYS A 311 -37.55 -95.49 55.61
N ALA A 312 -37.18 -94.33 56.18
CA ALA A 312 -37.38 -92.94 55.76
C ALA A 312 -38.68 -92.28 56.24
N ALA A 313 -38.65 -91.24 57.07
CA ALA A 313 -37.95 -89.95 56.99
C ALA A 313 -38.49 -89.00 55.90
N THR A 314 -38.86 -87.81 56.37
CA THR A 314 -38.99 -86.51 55.67
C THR A 314 -40.16 -86.38 54.69
N GLY A 315 -41.04 -85.37 54.78
CA GLY A 315 -40.94 -84.09 55.47
C GLY A 315 -40.55 -82.96 54.51
N ALA A 316 -41.58 -82.42 53.86
CA ALA A 316 -41.81 -81.01 53.55
C ALA A 316 -40.74 -80.18 52.79
N SER A 317 -41.19 -79.75 51.59
CA SER A 317 -41.16 -78.37 51.07
C SER A 317 -39.81 -77.65 50.90
N ARG A 318 -39.54 -77.12 49.69
CA ARG A 318 -39.78 -75.69 49.38
C ARG A 318 -39.50 -75.37 47.90
N LYS A 319 -40.32 -74.43 47.39
CA LYS A 319 -40.21 -73.70 46.11
C LYS A 319 -39.13 -72.60 46.15
N ALA A 320 -38.83 -72.11 44.94
CA ALA A 320 -38.20 -70.84 44.56
C ALA A 320 -36.66 -70.82 44.69
N ARG A 321 -35.91 -70.29 43.73
CA ARG A 321 -36.15 -69.13 42.87
C ARG A 321 -35.24 -69.21 41.64
#